data_AF-A0A953M608-F1
#
_entry.id   AF-A0A953M608-F1
#
_cell.length_a   1.000
_cell.length_b   1.000
_cell.length_c   1.000
_cell.angle_alpha   90.00
_cell.angle_beta   90.00
_cell.angle_gamma   90.00
#
_symmetry.space_group_name_H-M   'P 1'
#
loop_
_entity.id
_entity.type
_entity.pdbx_description
1 polymer ?
#
loop_
_entity_poly.entity_id
_entity_poly.type
_entity_poly.pdbx_seq_one_letter_code
_entity_poly.pdbx_strand_id
1 'polypeptide(L)'
;ITIFYLLGGDKQHASQIMGWIGTAWGVTAVVAVFPLNWTSKAIGKTRTLMIAVGLMIVAQFSKIVCYNPAAPWLLLIPTVMLSAGMLMFFTLGSAMIADVCDEDELRTGRRSEGSYYAVFWWFMKMGMAGAFFIAGLLIRASGFQEKVDVQTDRTMLLMRVIEIGVPSALGLVSFWLIFRYPLSEKRAYEVKNELERRRAGGDQPPP
;
A
#
# COMPACT_ATOMS: atom_id res chain seq x y z
N ILE A 1 -12.34 -6.99 15.10
CA ILE A 1 -13.51 -7.30 14.25
C ILE A 1 -13.55 -8.79 13.88
N THR A 2 -12.47 -9.36 13.34
CA THR A 2 -12.40 -10.80 12.98
C THR A 2 -12.63 -11.75 14.16
N ILE A 3 -12.09 -11.44 15.34
CA ILE A 3 -12.22 -12.26 16.56
C ILE A 3 -13.65 -12.24 17.12
N PHE A 4 -14.28 -11.07 17.20
CA PHE A 4 -15.60 -10.89 17.80
C PHE A 4 -16.77 -11.20 16.84
N TYR A 5 -16.65 -10.84 15.56
CA TYR A 5 -17.74 -11.00 14.59
C TYR A 5 -17.75 -12.40 13.94
N LEU A 6 -16.57 -12.96 13.68
CA LEU A 6 -16.45 -14.16 12.86
C LEU A 6 -16.36 -15.45 13.68
N LEU A 7 -16.01 -15.34 14.97
CA LEU A 7 -15.73 -16.48 15.84
C LEU A 7 -16.43 -16.39 17.20
N GLY A 8 -17.39 -15.48 17.36
CA GLY A 8 -18.22 -15.39 18.55
C GLY A 8 -17.45 -15.18 19.87
N GLY A 9 -16.23 -14.63 19.81
CA GLY A 9 -15.39 -14.43 20.99
C GLY A 9 -14.39 -15.56 21.30
N ASP A 10 -14.34 -16.64 20.51
CA ASP A 10 -13.33 -17.69 20.69
C ASP A 10 -11.95 -17.24 20.18
N LYS A 11 -11.11 -16.79 21.12
CA LYS A 11 -9.77 -16.26 20.88
C LYS A 11 -8.81 -17.31 20.28
N GLN A 12 -9.07 -18.60 20.49
CA GLN A 12 -8.15 -19.68 20.11
C GLN A 12 -8.24 -20.03 18.62
N HIS A 13 -9.47 -20.20 18.10
CA HIS A 13 -9.69 -20.36 16.66
C HIS A 13 -9.34 -19.10 15.86
N ALA A 14 -9.49 -17.92 16.47
CA ALA A 14 -9.15 -16.66 15.81
C ALA A 14 -7.65 -16.48 15.61
N SER A 15 -6.85 -16.94 16.58
CA SER A 15 -5.40 -16.97 16.48
C SER A 15 -4.92 -17.89 15.34
N GLN A 16 -5.53 -19.06 15.19
CA GLN A 16 -5.18 -20.00 14.11
C GLN A 16 -5.50 -19.43 12.72
N ILE A 17 -6.69 -18.85 12.53
CA ILE A 17 -7.07 -18.22 11.25
C ILE A 17 -6.20 -17.01 10.95
N MET A 18 -5.86 -16.19 11.95
CA MET A 18 -4.88 -15.09 11.77
C MET A 18 -3.50 -15.61 11.40
N GLY A 19 -3.08 -16.75 11.96
CA GLY A 19 -1.84 -17.42 11.57
C GLY A 19 -1.83 -17.81 10.08
N TRP A 20 -2.89 -18.45 9.59
CA TRP A 20 -3.04 -18.80 8.17
C TRP A 20 -3.12 -17.58 7.25
N ILE A 21 -3.78 -16.51 7.69
CA ILE A 21 -3.83 -15.23 6.96
C ILE A 21 -2.42 -14.63 6.87
N GLY A 22 -1.65 -14.65 7.96
CA GLY A 22 -0.28 -14.15 7.99
C GLY A 22 0.68 -14.94 7.09
N THR A 23 0.60 -16.27 7.11
CA THR A 23 1.41 -17.10 6.21
C THR A 23 1.02 -16.92 4.75
N ALA A 24 -0.28 -16.88 4.44
CA ALA A 24 -0.77 -16.58 3.09
C ALA A 24 -0.33 -15.20 2.61
N TRP A 25 -0.31 -14.19 3.50
CA TRP A 25 0.16 -12.85 3.20
C TRP A 25 1.64 -12.87 2.79
N GLY A 26 2.49 -13.55 3.56
CA GLY A 26 3.91 -13.70 3.28
C GLY A 26 4.21 -14.47 1.98
N VAL A 27 3.58 -15.63 1.78
CA VAL A 27 3.76 -16.43 0.56
C VAL A 27 3.30 -15.65 -0.68
N THR A 28 2.15 -14.98 -0.59
CA THR A 28 1.63 -14.19 -1.71
C THR A 28 2.52 -12.99 -2.00
N ALA A 29 3.11 -12.35 -1.00
CA ALA A 29 4.08 -11.29 -1.24
C ALA A 29 5.27 -11.81 -2.06
N VAL A 30 5.80 -12.99 -1.75
CA VAL A 30 6.88 -13.58 -2.56
C VAL A 30 6.41 -13.88 -3.98
N VAL A 31 5.23 -14.47 -4.14
CA VAL A 31 4.67 -14.78 -5.47
C VAL A 31 4.37 -13.51 -6.27
N ALA A 32 3.96 -12.43 -5.63
CA ALA A 32 3.62 -11.16 -6.28
C ALA A 32 4.84 -10.44 -6.89
N VAL A 33 6.08 -10.82 -6.54
CA VAL A 33 7.30 -10.33 -7.19
C VAL A 33 7.36 -10.73 -8.67
N PHE A 34 6.88 -11.93 -9.01
CA PHE A 34 6.90 -12.44 -10.39
C PHE A 34 6.01 -11.61 -11.34
N PRO A 35 4.70 -11.41 -11.08
CA PRO A 35 3.86 -10.56 -11.90
C PRO A 35 4.30 -9.11 -11.84
N LEU A 36 4.87 -8.63 -10.73
CA LEU A 36 5.45 -7.28 -10.65
C LEU A 36 6.56 -7.10 -11.68
N ASN A 37 7.53 -8.01 -11.75
CA ASN A 37 8.66 -7.89 -12.68
C ASN A 37 8.20 -7.96 -14.14
N TRP A 38 7.22 -8.82 -14.44
CA TRP A 38 6.64 -8.92 -15.78
C TRP A 38 5.86 -7.66 -16.17
N THR A 39 4.96 -7.20 -15.29
CA THR A 39 4.09 -6.05 -15.55
C THR A 39 4.90 -4.75 -15.59
N SER A 40 5.86 -4.58 -14.68
CA SER A 40 6.73 -3.40 -14.65
C SER A 40 7.57 -3.28 -15.92
N LYS A 41 7.99 -4.39 -16.55
CA LYS A 41 8.72 -4.37 -17.83
C LYS A 41 7.81 -4.14 -19.04
N ALA A 42 6.56 -4.60 -18.97
CA ALA A 42 5.64 -4.57 -20.11
C ALA A 42 4.91 -3.23 -20.27
N ILE A 43 4.45 -2.62 -19.17
CA ILE A 43 3.59 -1.42 -19.21
C ILE A 43 4.16 -0.21 -18.45
N GLY A 44 5.29 -0.41 -17.77
CA GLY A 44 6.00 0.64 -17.05
C GLY A 44 5.62 0.84 -15.60
N LYS A 45 6.51 1.50 -14.86
CA LYS A 45 6.42 1.69 -13.40
C LYS A 45 5.13 2.41 -12.97
N THR A 46 4.80 3.56 -13.59
CA THR A 46 3.63 4.37 -13.22
C THR A 46 2.31 3.65 -13.46
N ARG A 47 2.17 2.92 -14.59
CA ARG A 47 0.96 2.13 -14.88
C ARG A 47 0.85 0.91 -13.99
N THR A 48 1.96 0.23 -13.71
CA THR A 48 1.99 -0.90 -12.78
C THR A 48 1.58 -0.46 -11.37
N LEU A 49 2.02 0.72 -10.93
CA LEU A 49 1.60 1.30 -9.65
C LEU A 49 0.10 1.61 -9.62
N MET A 50 -0.47 2.15 -10.71
CA MET A 50 -1.93 2.34 -10.80
C MET A 50 -2.70 1.03 -10.73
N ILE A 51 -2.22 -0.04 -11.39
CA ILE A 51 -2.83 -1.38 -11.29
C ILE A 51 -2.73 -1.90 -9.86
N ALA A 52 -1.59 -1.73 -9.20
CA ALA A 52 -1.41 -2.15 -7.81
C ALA A 52 -2.38 -1.43 -6.86
N VAL A 53 -2.52 -0.10 -6.97
CA VAL A 53 -3.47 0.67 -6.17
C VAL A 53 -4.92 0.29 -6.51
N GLY A 54 -5.24 0.09 -7.79
CA GLY A 54 -6.55 -0.42 -8.22
C GLY A 54 -6.86 -1.78 -7.62
N LEU A 55 -5.89 -2.71 -7.64
CA LEU A 55 -6.00 -4.03 -7.04
C LEU A 55 -6.26 -3.95 -5.52
N MET A 56 -5.60 -3.02 -4.82
CA MET A 56 -5.84 -2.76 -3.41
C MET A 56 -7.24 -2.21 -3.14
N ILE A 57 -7.74 -1.29 -3.98
CA ILE A 57 -9.10 -0.77 -3.87
C ILE A 57 -10.12 -1.90 -4.05
N VAL A 58 -9.97 -2.71 -5.11
CA VAL A 58 -10.83 -3.88 -5.34
C VAL A 58 -10.74 -4.85 -4.16
N ALA A 59 -9.56 -5.04 -3.55
CA ALA A 59 -9.42 -5.88 -2.36
C ALA A 59 -10.23 -5.35 -1.16
N GLN A 60 -10.26 -4.03 -0.94
CA GLN A 60 -11.08 -3.41 0.12
C GLN A 60 -12.57 -3.58 -0.17
N PHE A 61 -13.02 -3.39 -1.42
CA PHE A 61 -14.41 -3.64 -1.80
C PHE A 61 -14.79 -5.12 -1.69
N SER A 62 -13.88 -6.04 -2.03
CA SER A 62 -14.08 -7.49 -1.87
C SER A 62 -14.27 -7.90 -0.42
N LYS A 63 -13.71 -7.14 0.56
CA LYS A 63 -14.01 -7.37 1.98
C LYS A 63 -15.52 -7.20 2.29
N ILE A 64 -16.22 -6.28 1.62
CA ILE A 64 -17.66 -6.06 1.84
C ILE A 64 -18.46 -7.35 1.56
N VAL A 65 -18.08 -8.09 0.50
CA VAL A 65 -18.74 -9.34 0.10
C VAL A 65 -18.20 -10.55 0.89
N CYS A 66 -16.93 -10.52 1.31
CA CYS A 66 -16.28 -11.61 2.04
C CYS A 66 -16.49 -11.58 3.57
N TYR A 67 -17.14 -10.55 4.12
CA TYR A 67 -17.47 -10.45 5.55
C TYR A 67 -18.68 -11.34 5.95
N ASN A 68 -18.66 -12.60 5.51
CA ASN A 68 -19.67 -13.59 5.86
C ASN A 68 -19.16 -14.47 7.02
N PRO A 69 -19.81 -14.43 8.21
CA PRO A 69 -19.44 -15.27 9.34
C PRO A 69 -19.57 -16.78 9.08
N ALA A 70 -20.27 -17.19 8.01
CA ALA A 70 -20.40 -18.60 7.62
C ALA A 70 -19.17 -19.19 6.92
N ALA A 71 -18.20 -18.36 6.48
CA ALA A 71 -17.04 -18.83 5.70
C ALA A 71 -15.77 -17.98 5.95
N PRO A 72 -15.07 -18.20 7.08
CA PRO A 72 -13.85 -17.46 7.47
C PRO A 72 -12.73 -17.46 6.42
N TRP A 73 -12.66 -18.50 5.59
CA TRP A 73 -11.66 -18.68 4.54
C TRP A 73 -11.79 -17.66 3.39
N LEU A 74 -12.95 -17.03 3.19
CA LEU A 74 -13.10 -15.98 2.16
C LEU A 74 -12.23 -14.75 2.43
N LEU A 75 -11.78 -14.53 3.68
CA LEU A 75 -10.86 -13.45 4.02
C LEU A 75 -9.45 -13.64 3.45
N LEU A 76 -9.09 -14.85 3.01
CA LEU A 76 -7.80 -15.09 2.35
C LEU A 76 -7.73 -14.35 1.01
N ILE A 77 -8.83 -14.31 0.24
CA ILE A 77 -8.87 -13.69 -1.09
C ILE A 77 -8.51 -12.19 -1.04
N PRO A 78 -9.18 -11.32 -0.25
CA PRO A 78 -8.81 -9.91 -0.16
C PRO A 78 -7.44 -9.72 0.52
N THR A 79 -7.01 -10.64 1.40
CA THR A 79 -5.67 -10.56 2.03
C THR A 79 -4.55 -10.78 1.02
N VAL A 80 -4.66 -11.82 0.19
CA VAL A 80 -3.73 -12.14 -0.91
C VAL A 80 -3.64 -10.95 -1.87
N MET A 81 -4.80 -10.38 -2.23
CA MET A 81 -4.86 -9.29 -3.18
C MET A 81 -4.29 -7.98 -2.62
N LEU A 82 -4.52 -7.70 -1.34
CA LEU A 82 -3.94 -6.56 -0.64
C LEU A 82 -2.42 -6.71 -0.44
N SER A 83 -1.93 -7.92 -0.13
CA SER A 83 -0.49 -8.16 0.07
C SER A 83 0.29 -7.98 -1.22
N ALA A 84 -0.25 -8.49 -2.32
CA ALA A 84 0.33 -8.31 -3.65
C ALA A 84 0.40 -6.82 -4.03
N GLY A 85 -0.72 -6.09 -3.87
CA GLY A 85 -0.76 -4.66 -4.17
C GLY A 85 0.18 -3.83 -3.29
N MET A 86 0.27 -4.14 -2.00
CA MET A 86 1.14 -3.44 -1.05
C MET A 86 2.62 -3.63 -1.38
N LEU A 87 3.04 -4.86 -1.72
CA LEU A 87 4.42 -5.12 -2.16
C LEU A 87 4.76 -4.29 -3.40
N MET A 88 3.91 -4.37 -4.43
CA MET A 88 4.10 -3.62 -5.67
C MET A 88 4.21 -2.12 -5.40
N PHE A 89 3.38 -1.60 -4.49
CA PHE A 89 3.42 -0.20 -4.07
C PHE A 89 4.75 0.18 -3.42
N PHE A 90 5.24 -0.59 -2.45
CA PHE A 90 6.52 -0.28 -1.79
C PHE A 90 7.72 -0.41 -2.73
N THR A 91 7.75 -1.44 -3.58
CA THR A 91 8.85 -1.67 -4.52
C THR A 91 8.88 -0.63 -5.64
N LEU A 92 7.72 -0.28 -6.22
CA LEU A 92 7.67 0.76 -7.26
C LEU A 92 7.82 2.15 -6.67
N GLY A 93 7.33 2.38 -5.44
CA GLY A 93 7.49 3.66 -4.74
C GLY A 93 8.96 4.04 -4.55
N SER A 94 9.80 3.11 -4.10
CA SER A 94 11.25 3.36 -3.98
C SER A 94 11.91 3.58 -5.35
N ALA A 95 11.50 2.83 -6.38
CA ALA A 95 12.00 3.01 -7.74
C ALA A 95 11.63 4.39 -8.33
N MET A 96 10.41 4.90 -8.06
CA MET A 96 9.97 6.21 -8.53
C MET A 96 10.66 7.36 -7.80
N ILE A 97 10.97 7.20 -6.51
CA ILE A 97 11.79 8.18 -5.77
C ILE A 97 13.18 8.27 -6.39
N ALA A 98 13.78 7.12 -6.72
CA ALA A 98 15.07 7.11 -7.41
C ALA A 98 15.00 7.82 -8.77
N ASP A 99 13.95 7.61 -9.56
CA ASP A 99 13.76 8.30 -10.84
C ASP A 99 13.66 9.83 -10.67
N VAL A 100 13.07 10.32 -9.57
CA VAL A 100 13.01 11.76 -9.24
C VAL A 100 14.39 12.28 -8.80
N CYS A 101 15.12 11.51 -8.00
CA CYS A 101 16.50 11.85 -7.61
C CYS A 101 17.41 11.96 -8.83
N ASP A 102 17.29 11.06 -9.80
CA ASP A 102 18.04 11.10 -11.06
C ASP A 102 17.69 12.36 -11.87
N GLU A 103 16.41 12.74 -11.95
CA GLU A 103 16.03 13.98 -12.64
C GLU A 103 16.59 15.23 -11.95
N ASP A 104 16.62 15.25 -10.61
CA ASP A 104 17.20 16.35 -9.85
C ASP A 104 18.73 16.40 -9.99
N GLU A 105 19.43 15.26 -10.00
CA GLU A 105 20.86 15.17 -10.28
C GLU A 105 21.17 15.72 -11.68
N LEU A 106 20.34 15.43 -12.68
CA LEU A 106 20.55 15.95 -14.03
C LEU A 106 20.44 17.49 -14.09
N ARG A 107 19.52 18.08 -13.30
CA ARG A 107 19.26 19.53 -13.26
C ARG A 107 20.27 20.30 -12.41
N THR A 108 20.64 19.75 -11.25
CA THR A 108 21.45 20.46 -10.24
C THR A 108 22.90 20.01 -10.23
N GLY A 109 23.22 18.85 -10.81
CA GLY A 109 24.55 18.24 -10.77
C GLY A 109 24.93 17.64 -9.42
N ARG A 110 24.05 17.69 -8.40
CA ARG A 110 24.32 17.18 -7.05
C ARG A 110 23.50 15.93 -6.76
N ARG A 111 24.15 14.92 -6.18
CA ARG A 111 23.50 13.66 -5.80
C ARG A 111 22.96 13.74 -4.38
N SER A 112 21.64 13.89 -4.24
CA SER A 112 20.97 14.11 -2.95
C SER A 112 19.97 13.00 -2.58
N GLU A 113 20.22 11.76 -3.02
CA GLU A 113 19.35 10.59 -2.79
C GLU A 113 18.96 10.39 -1.31
N GLY A 114 19.92 10.57 -0.40
CA GLY A 114 19.68 10.39 1.03
C GLY A 114 18.64 11.35 1.62
N SER A 115 18.64 12.61 1.18
CA SER A 115 17.68 13.62 1.63
C SER A 115 16.27 13.31 1.13
N TYR A 116 16.12 12.90 -0.12
CA TYR A 116 14.82 12.51 -0.69
C TYR A 116 14.23 11.29 0.02
N TYR A 117 15.06 10.26 0.26
CA TYR A 117 14.62 9.09 1.02
C TYR A 117 14.28 9.43 2.48
N ALA A 118 15.04 10.30 3.13
CA ALA A 118 14.76 10.76 4.49
C ALA A 118 13.40 11.47 4.58
N VAL A 119 13.14 12.41 3.66
CA VAL A 119 11.87 13.14 3.59
C VAL A 119 10.71 12.17 3.30
N PHE A 120 10.87 11.25 2.34
CA PHE A 120 9.85 10.25 2.02
C PHE A 120 9.47 9.40 3.24
N TRP A 121 10.46 8.87 3.96
CA TRP A 121 10.20 8.07 5.15
C TRP A 121 9.63 8.88 6.31
N TRP A 122 9.99 10.15 6.42
CA TRP A 122 9.40 11.04 7.42
C TRP A 122 7.91 11.25 7.17
N PHE A 123 7.52 11.55 5.93
CA PHE A 123 6.11 11.66 5.54
C PHE A 123 5.35 10.33 5.69
N MET A 124 5.98 9.20 5.35
CA MET A 124 5.39 7.88 5.57
C MET A 124 5.08 7.64 7.05
N LYS A 125 6.03 7.94 7.94
CA LYS A 125 5.84 7.80 9.40
C LYS A 125 4.77 8.75 9.94
N MET A 126 4.76 10.01 9.48
CA MET A 126 3.72 10.97 9.84
C MET A 126 2.34 10.49 9.39
N GLY A 127 2.23 9.95 8.17
CA GLY A 127 1.01 9.35 7.64
C GLY A 127 0.54 8.15 8.47
N MET A 128 1.45 7.24 8.85
CA MET A 128 1.11 6.11 9.73
C MET A 128 0.66 6.57 11.12
N ALA A 129 1.35 7.52 11.73
CA ALA A 129 0.96 8.08 13.03
C ALA A 129 -0.41 8.76 12.96
N GLY A 130 -0.66 9.55 11.91
CA GLY A 130 -1.96 10.17 11.65
C GLY A 130 -3.07 9.13 11.43
N ALA A 131 -2.78 8.06 10.69
CA ALA A 131 -3.72 6.97 10.46
C ALA A 131 -4.09 6.26 11.77
N PHE A 132 -3.11 5.95 12.63
CA PHE A 132 -3.38 5.36 13.94
C PHE A 132 -4.16 6.30 14.86
N PHE A 133 -3.84 7.60 14.84
CA PHE A 133 -4.57 8.60 15.61
C PHE A 133 -6.04 8.71 15.18
N ILE A 134 -6.29 8.83 13.88
CA ILE A 134 -7.65 8.89 13.32
C ILE A 134 -8.39 7.57 13.58
N ALA A 135 -7.74 6.42 13.39
CA ALA A 135 -8.32 5.12 13.71
C ALA A 135 -8.73 5.03 15.19
N GLY A 136 -7.88 5.46 16.12
CA GLY A 136 -8.19 5.51 17.55
C GLY A 136 -9.38 6.43 17.88
N LEU A 137 -9.43 7.61 17.27
CA LEU A 137 -10.54 8.55 17.44
C LEU A 137 -11.86 7.96 16.91
N LEU A 138 -11.83 7.31 15.75
CA LEU A 138 -12.98 6.66 15.13
C LEU A 138 -13.47 5.46 15.95
N ILE A 139 -12.56 4.66 16.53
CA ILE A 139 -12.93 3.56 17.44
C ILE A 139 -13.63 4.13 18.68
N ARG A 140 -13.09 5.19 19.29
CA ARG A 140 -13.71 5.85 20.44
C ARG A 140 -15.09 6.44 20.09
N ALA A 141 -15.21 7.08 18.93
CA ALA A 141 -16.46 7.66 18.44
C ALA A 141 -17.52 6.60 18.10
N SER A 142 -17.11 5.39 17.68
CA SER A 142 -18.02 4.28 17.40
C SER A 142 -18.66 3.66 18.65
N GLY A 143 -18.21 4.04 19.85
CA GLY A 143 -18.75 3.53 21.11
C GLY A 143 -18.35 2.08 21.41
N PHE A 144 -17.26 1.60 20.80
CA PHE A 144 -16.75 0.25 21.03
C PHE A 144 -16.33 0.05 22.48
N GLN A 145 -16.95 -0.93 23.15
CA GLN A 145 -16.65 -1.27 24.53
C GLN A 145 -15.87 -2.59 24.58
N GLU A 146 -14.56 -2.54 24.82
CA GLU A 146 -13.70 -3.73 24.91
C GLU A 146 -14.15 -4.77 25.95
N LYS A 147 -14.96 -4.34 26.94
CA LYS A 147 -15.39 -5.16 28.09
C LYS A 147 -16.68 -5.95 27.86
N VAL A 148 -17.31 -5.85 26.69
CA VAL A 148 -18.57 -6.57 26.38
C VAL A 148 -18.30 -7.67 25.37
N ASP A 149 -18.69 -8.91 25.69
CA ASP A 149 -18.48 -10.09 24.83
C ASP A 149 -19.25 -10.02 23.51
N VAL A 150 -20.36 -9.28 23.45
CA VAL A 150 -21.18 -9.08 22.26
C VAL A 150 -21.38 -7.57 22.01
N GLN A 151 -20.81 -7.05 20.93
CA GLN A 151 -21.02 -5.67 20.50
C GLN A 151 -22.41 -5.49 19.87
N THR A 152 -23.00 -4.30 20.00
CA THR A 152 -24.25 -3.96 19.30
C THR A 152 -24.05 -4.02 17.78
N ASP A 153 -25.04 -4.55 17.05
CA ASP A 153 -25.01 -4.64 15.57
C ASP A 153 -24.67 -3.32 14.88
N ARG A 154 -25.15 -2.20 15.46
CA ARG A 154 -24.86 -0.84 14.99
C ARG A 154 -23.36 -0.50 15.08
N THR A 155 -22.69 -0.86 16.18
CA THR A 155 -21.25 -0.62 16.39
C THR A 155 -20.42 -1.50 15.45
N MET A 156 -20.82 -2.76 15.25
CA MET A 156 -20.17 -3.66 14.30
C MET A 156 -20.29 -3.16 12.86
N LEU A 157 -21.45 -2.66 12.45
CA LEU A 157 -21.65 -2.04 11.13
C LEU A 157 -20.80 -0.77 10.96
N LEU A 158 -20.78 0.12 11.96
CA LEU A 158 -19.96 1.34 11.90
C LEU A 158 -18.48 1.01 11.73
N MET A 159 -17.97 0.04 12.50
CA MET A 159 -16.58 -0.40 12.40
C MET A 159 -16.23 -0.95 11.01
N ARG A 160 -17.14 -1.70 10.38
CA ARG A 160 -16.95 -2.20 9.00
C ARG A 160 -16.90 -1.06 7.98
N VAL A 161 -17.83 -0.12 8.09
CA VAL A 161 -17.87 1.05 7.19
C VAL A 161 -16.61 1.90 7.34
N ILE A 162 -16.11 2.07 8.56
CA ILE A 162 -14.87 2.80 8.82
C ILE A 162 -13.65 2.05 8.27
N GLU A 163 -13.54 0.73 8.53
CA GLU A 163 -12.40 -0.08 8.07
C GLU A 163 -12.31 -0.16 6.55
N ILE A 164 -13.45 -0.18 5.85
CA ILE A 164 -13.47 -0.31 4.38
C ILE A 164 -13.51 1.08 3.72
N GLY A 165 -14.35 1.98 4.23
CA GLY A 165 -14.60 3.29 3.64
C GLY A 165 -13.39 4.21 3.69
N VAL A 166 -12.69 4.28 4.83
CA VAL A 166 -11.54 5.18 4.98
C VAL A 166 -10.38 4.78 4.05
N PRO A 167 -9.92 3.52 4.01
CA PRO A 167 -8.86 3.12 3.10
C PRO A 167 -9.28 3.17 1.62
N SER A 168 -10.55 2.90 1.30
CA SER A 168 -11.04 3.00 -0.08
C SER A 168 -11.03 4.44 -0.58
N ALA A 169 -11.48 5.39 0.24
CA ALA A 169 -11.43 6.82 -0.08
C ALA A 169 -10.00 7.32 -0.27
N LEU A 170 -9.09 6.96 0.64
CA LEU A 170 -7.66 7.29 0.53
C LEU A 170 -7.01 6.64 -0.69
N GLY A 171 -7.41 5.40 -1.02
CA GLY A 171 -6.98 4.69 -2.22
C GLY A 171 -7.39 5.40 -3.50
N LEU A 172 -8.65 5.88 -3.59
CA LEU A 172 -9.14 6.67 -4.73
C LEU A 172 -8.39 7.99 -4.89
N VAL A 173 -8.12 8.70 -3.78
CA VAL A 173 -7.31 9.94 -3.82
C VAL A 173 -5.89 9.62 -4.31
N SER A 174 -5.29 8.54 -3.82
CA SER A 174 -3.95 8.09 -4.25
C SER A 174 -3.94 7.73 -5.74
N PHE A 175 -4.96 7.03 -6.22
CA PHE A 175 -5.12 6.69 -7.63
C PHE A 175 -5.21 7.95 -8.49
N TRP A 176 -5.98 8.95 -8.06
CA TRP A 176 -6.09 10.23 -8.76
C TRP A 176 -4.77 11.01 -8.79
N LEU A 177 -4.01 11.02 -7.69
CA LEU A 177 -2.69 11.66 -7.63
C LEU A 177 -1.68 10.98 -8.56
N ILE A 178 -1.66 9.64 -8.60
CA ILE A 178 -0.78 8.88 -9.50
C ILE A 178 -1.19 9.09 -10.96
N PHE A 179 -2.49 9.20 -11.25
CA PHE A 179 -2.97 9.50 -12.60
C PHE A 179 -2.45 10.85 -13.11
N ARG A 180 -2.26 11.82 -12.21
CA ARG A 180 -1.72 13.14 -12.52
C ARG A 180 -0.19 13.21 -12.46
N TYR A 181 0.48 12.07 -12.25
CA TYR A 181 1.93 12.01 -12.13
C TYR A 181 2.60 12.32 -13.48
N PRO A 182 3.45 13.36 -13.55
CA PRO A 182 3.97 13.88 -14.82
C PRO A 182 5.15 13.05 -15.36
N LEU A 183 5.80 12.24 -14.53
CA LEU A 183 6.96 11.44 -14.94
C LEU A 183 6.49 10.17 -15.67
N SER A 184 6.46 10.27 -17.00
CA SER A 184 6.28 9.11 -17.85
C SER A 184 7.56 8.27 -17.87
N GLU A 185 7.42 6.97 -18.10
CA GLU A 185 8.56 6.05 -18.21
C GLU A 185 9.58 6.50 -19.28
N LYS A 186 9.11 7.10 -20.37
CA LYS A 186 9.97 7.68 -21.41
C LYS A 186 10.91 8.75 -20.84
N ARG A 187 10.39 9.61 -19.97
CA ARG A 187 11.18 10.67 -19.33
C ARG A 187 12.25 10.09 -18.40
N ALA A 188 11.91 9.07 -17.62
CA ALA A 188 12.88 8.37 -16.77
C ALA A 188 14.01 7.74 -17.60
N TYR A 189 13.69 7.12 -18.74
CA TYR A 189 14.69 6.58 -19.66
C TYR A 189 15.57 7.66 -20.31
N GLU A 190 14.99 8.79 -20.72
CA GLU A 190 15.74 9.93 -21.26
C GLU A 190 16.75 10.49 -20.24
N VAL A 191 16.29 10.71 -19.01
CA VAL A 191 17.13 11.22 -17.91
C VAL A 191 18.29 10.26 -17.64
N LYS A 192 18.00 8.96 -17.57
CA LYS A 192 19.03 7.94 -17.33
C LYS A 192 20.08 7.91 -18.44
N ASN A 193 19.65 7.94 -19.71
CA ASN A 193 20.57 7.94 -20.85
C ASN A 193 21.44 9.21 -20.86
N GLU A 194 20.89 10.37 -20.52
CA GLU A 194 21.63 11.63 -20.48
C GLU A 194 22.66 11.63 -19.33
N LEU A 195 22.31 11.10 -18.16
CA LEU A 195 23.24 10.89 -17.04
C LEU A 195 24.37 9.92 -17.40
N GLU A 196 24.07 8.82 -18.08
CA GLU A 196 25.08 7.87 -18.55
C GLU A 196 26.02 8.52 -19.56
N ARG A 197 25.52 9.36 -20.47
CA ARG A 197 26.35 10.13 -21.40
C ARG A 197 27.25 11.13 -20.69
N ARG A 198 26.77 11.85 -19.68
CA ARG A 198 27.60 12.77 -18.86
C ARG A 198 28.68 12.03 -18.09
N ARG A 199 28.35 10.89 -17.48
CA ARG A 199 29.31 10.03 -16.77
C ARG A 199 30.37 9.45 -17.71
N ALA A 200 29.98 9.03 -18.92
CA ALA A 200 30.91 8.54 -19.94
C ALA A 200 31.79 9.65 -20.54
N GLY A 201 31.29 10.89 -20.58
CA GLY A 201 32.02 12.08 -21.06
C GLY A 201 33.00 12.70 -20.06
N GLY A 202 33.05 12.19 -18.81
CA GLY A 202 33.95 12.72 -17.76
C GLY A 202 33.49 14.03 -17.10
N ASP A 203 32.27 14.47 -17.38
CA ASP A 203 31.71 15.76 -16.92
C ASP A 203 31.03 15.61 -15.55
N GLN A 204 31.78 15.10 -14.56
CA GLN A 204 31.33 15.09 -13.16
C GLN A 204 31.43 16.51 -12.61
N PRO A 205 30.33 17.13 -12.15
CA PRO A 205 30.41 18.41 -11.44
C PRO A 205 31.26 18.23 -10.17
N PRO A 206 32.05 19.24 -9.78
CA PRO A 206 32.86 19.17 -8.57
C PRO A 206 31.98 18.98 -7.32
N PRO A 207 32.53 18.35 -6.26
CA PRO A 207 31.81 17.96 -5.05
C PRO A 207 31.10 19.13 -4.33
#